data_AF-A0A3N0E802-F1
#
_entry.id   AF-A0A3N0E802-F1
#
_cell.length_a   1.000
_cell.length_b   1.000
_cell.length_c   1.000
_cell.angle_alpha   90.00
_cell.angle_beta   90.00
_cell.angle_gamma   90.00
#
_symmetry.space_group_name_H-M   'P 1'
#
loop_
_entity.id
_entity.type
_entity.pdbx_description
1 polymer ?
#
loop_
_entity_poly.entity_id
_entity_poly.type
_entity_poly.pdbx_seq_one_letter_code
_entity_poly.pdbx_strand_id
1 'polypeptide(L)'
;MDAPHTSDRWGRARTVRAPVIAALLLGALPAEPGAVPGVRLVGARVVGRLDLGDSALSQTVELEQCDLTDVVTLDGATTKGVHLRGCRLRRLQAGRVRVDGDLALSDTTVLEGLDLADAQIGGQVRLNRAHVAPPTRAALVADGYHVTFPGERSDWAVWAGGVSVQGGFFGRDLRCDGGIRMIGATLAGGLHLQGAQVTARGEYAMDAGHLTSGLVELSRGFTARGTVRLRSARIDGVLSFDRARLSGGRAAVQVTHADVTELILTPESIEGAVSLGYSRFGVLLDHPAAYPDGAWLNGATYEQLRGQWTPAERRRWVSPAASGDYRPQPYEQLATWYRTVGNDPAARTVLLAKQRARRATLNPAGRLWGLLLDVVVGYGYRPWLAALWAAVLLVVGTVVFNAVPPDQIPQDEQRTFVPFIYTLDLLVPVSVFEERGAWQPVGWTRWLAWSTIAAGWILATALIAGATRVLRGTSS
;
A
#
# COMPACT_ATOMS: atom_id res chain seq x y z
N MET A 1 27.65 -32.36 -19.06
CA MET A 1 26.94 -32.18 -20.34
C MET A 1 27.17 -30.75 -20.81
N ASP A 2 27.31 -30.55 -22.12
CA ASP A 2 27.52 -29.21 -22.69
C ASP A 2 26.29 -28.34 -22.45
N ALA A 3 26.49 -27.05 -22.19
CA ALA A 3 25.38 -26.17 -21.86
C ALA A 3 24.55 -25.79 -23.12
N PRO A 4 23.21 -25.70 -23.03
CA PRO A 4 22.33 -25.45 -24.18
C PRO A 4 22.63 -24.15 -24.95
N HIS A 5 23.23 -23.14 -24.30
CA HIS A 5 23.62 -21.89 -24.97
C HIS A 5 24.74 -22.08 -26.02
N THR A 6 25.41 -23.24 -26.03
CA THR A 6 26.43 -23.61 -27.03
C THR A 6 25.89 -24.56 -28.11
N SER A 7 24.57 -24.77 -28.16
CA SER A 7 23.90 -25.72 -29.07
C SER A 7 24.17 -25.47 -30.56
N ASP A 8 24.54 -24.25 -30.93
CA ASP A 8 24.95 -23.92 -32.30
C ASP A 8 26.16 -24.73 -32.79
N ARG A 9 26.96 -25.25 -31.86
CA ARG A 9 28.12 -26.12 -32.13
C ARG A 9 27.78 -27.61 -32.08
N TRP A 10 26.55 -27.99 -31.71
CA TRP A 10 26.16 -29.40 -31.62
C TRP A 10 25.95 -29.99 -33.01
N GLY A 11 26.59 -31.12 -33.29
CA GLY A 11 26.47 -31.82 -34.57
C GLY A 11 25.14 -32.55 -34.76
N ARG A 12 24.91 -33.08 -35.98
CA ARG A 12 23.66 -33.76 -36.38
C ARG A 12 23.18 -34.85 -35.42
N ALA A 13 24.09 -35.53 -34.73
CA ALA A 13 23.76 -36.59 -33.77
C ALA A 13 22.94 -36.12 -32.56
N ARG A 14 22.90 -34.80 -32.28
CA ARG A 14 22.08 -34.22 -31.20
C ARG A 14 20.89 -33.44 -31.73
N THR A 15 20.62 -33.46 -33.04
CA THR A 15 19.54 -32.68 -33.65
C THR A 15 18.29 -33.54 -33.84
N VAL A 16 17.17 -33.12 -33.25
CA VAL A 16 15.87 -33.77 -33.38
C VAL A 16 14.89 -32.81 -34.06
N ARG A 17 14.10 -33.30 -35.01
CA ARG A 17 13.06 -32.48 -35.68
C ARG A 17 11.83 -32.41 -34.79
N ALA A 18 11.33 -31.20 -34.52
CA ALA A 18 10.12 -31.00 -33.71
C ALA A 18 8.89 -31.76 -34.23
N PRO A 19 8.62 -31.85 -35.56
CA PRO A 19 7.51 -32.66 -36.06
C PRO A 19 7.57 -34.15 -35.70
N VAL A 20 8.77 -34.70 -35.47
CA VAL A 20 8.92 -36.10 -35.05
C VAL A 20 8.47 -36.26 -33.59
N ILE A 21 8.86 -35.31 -32.73
CA ILE A 21 8.42 -35.26 -31.33
C ILE A 21 6.89 -35.13 -31.27
N ALA A 22 6.32 -34.20 -32.05
CA ALA A 22 4.89 -34.02 -32.14
C ALA A 22 4.17 -35.30 -32.58
N ALA A 23 4.64 -35.93 -33.66
CA ALA A 23 4.05 -37.18 -34.16
C ALA A 23 4.05 -38.30 -33.10
N LEU A 24 5.15 -38.47 -32.36
CA LEU A 24 5.24 -39.47 -31.28
C LEU A 24 4.26 -39.17 -30.13
N LEU A 25 4.19 -37.90 -29.70
CA LEU A 25 3.26 -37.46 -28.65
C LEU A 25 1.78 -37.59 -29.07
N LEU A 26 1.51 -37.46 -30.37
CA LEU A 26 0.17 -37.59 -30.97
C LEU A 26 -0.16 -39.03 -31.41
N GLY A 27 0.65 -40.03 -31.03
CA GLY A 27 0.33 -41.44 -31.22
C GLY A 27 0.67 -42.01 -32.60
N ALA A 28 1.66 -41.45 -33.31
CA ALA A 28 2.12 -42.02 -34.58
C ALA A 28 2.68 -43.46 -34.47
N LEU A 29 3.05 -43.89 -33.26
CA LEU A 29 3.42 -45.26 -32.95
C LEU A 29 2.52 -45.81 -31.84
N PRO A 30 2.10 -47.09 -31.93
CA PRO A 30 1.37 -47.74 -30.85
C PRO A 30 2.27 -47.86 -29.61
N ALA A 31 1.68 -47.66 -28.43
CA ALA A 31 2.37 -47.93 -27.18
C ALA A 31 2.59 -49.44 -27.01
N GLU A 32 3.79 -49.84 -26.60
CA GLU A 32 4.07 -51.24 -26.28
C GLU A 32 3.26 -51.67 -25.04
N PRO A 33 2.54 -52.81 -25.08
CA PRO A 33 1.81 -53.31 -23.93
C PRO A 33 2.73 -53.49 -22.71
N GLY A 34 2.32 -52.93 -21.57
CA GLY A 34 3.09 -52.98 -20.33
C GLY A 34 4.18 -51.90 -20.19
N ALA A 35 4.40 -51.07 -21.23
CA ALA A 35 5.27 -49.91 -21.16
C ALA A 35 4.45 -48.62 -20.99
N VAL A 36 5.02 -47.63 -20.28
CA VAL A 36 4.45 -46.28 -20.22
C VAL A 36 4.97 -45.51 -21.44
N PRO A 37 4.11 -45.12 -22.39
CA PRO A 37 4.57 -44.34 -23.52
C PRO A 37 4.99 -42.95 -23.04
N GLY A 38 6.05 -42.40 -23.61
CA GLY A 38 6.53 -41.08 -23.22
C GLY A 38 7.63 -40.61 -24.15
N VAL A 39 7.73 -39.30 -24.32
CA VAL A 39 8.84 -38.69 -25.05
C VAL A 39 9.71 -37.97 -24.05
N ARG A 40 10.88 -38.55 -23.79
CA ARG A 40 11.93 -37.96 -22.95
C ARG A 40 13.17 -37.68 -23.78
N LEU A 41 13.57 -36.41 -23.86
CA LEU A 41 14.83 -36.02 -24.51
C LEU A 41 15.74 -35.31 -23.53
N VAL A 42 17.02 -35.64 -23.59
CA VAL A 42 18.07 -35.02 -22.77
C VAL A 42 19.19 -34.52 -23.68
N GLY A 43 19.55 -33.24 -23.55
CA GLY A 43 20.72 -32.68 -24.26
C GLY A 43 20.56 -32.60 -25.78
N ALA A 44 19.34 -32.41 -26.28
CA ALA A 44 19.02 -32.37 -27.71
C ALA A 44 18.76 -30.95 -28.22
N ARG A 45 19.13 -30.69 -29.48
CA ARG A 45 18.74 -29.50 -30.25
C ARG A 45 17.48 -29.82 -31.05
N VAL A 46 16.35 -29.25 -30.65
CA VAL A 46 15.05 -29.45 -31.30
C VAL A 46 14.84 -28.36 -32.35
N VAL A 47 14.72 -28.79 -33.61
CA VAL A 47 14.62 -27.90 -34.78
C VAL A 47 13.22 -27.88 -35.35
N GLY A 48 12.71 -26.66 -35.57
CA GLY A 48 11.36 -26.38 -36.05
C GLY A 48 10.33 -26.16 -34.93
N ARG A 49 9.14 -25.71 -35.31
CA ARG A 49 8.02 -25.49 -34.39
C ARG A 49 7.53 -26.81 -33.80
N LEU A 50 7.41 -26.88 -32.48
CA LEU A 50 6.76 -27.98 -31.77
C LEU A 50 5.31 -27.58 -31.51
N ASP A 51 4.42 -28.00 -32.41
CA ASP A 51 3.00 -27.69 -32.34
C ASP A 51 2.22 -28.88 -31.76
N LEU A 52 1.62 -28.65 -30.61
CA LEU A 52 0.76 -29.57 -29.86
C LEU A 52 -0.55 -28.87 -29.48
N GLY A 53 -0.91 -27.78 -30.16
CA GLY A 53 -2.13 -27.03 -29.90
C GLY A 53 -3.39 -27.88 -30.05
N ASP A 54 -4.40 -27.59 -29.21
CA ASP A 54 -5.71 -28.24 -29.17
C ASP A 54 -5.67 -29.78 -29.11
N SER A 55 -4.54 -30.35 -28.67
CA SER A 55 -4.32 -31.79 -28.62
C SER A 55 -4.59 -32.39 -27.23
N ALA A 56 -4.94 -33.67 -27.19
CA ALA A 56 -5.10 -34.44 -25.96
C ALA A 56 -3.91 -35.40 -25.79
N LEU A 57 -2.96 -35.03 -24.94
CA LEU A 57 -1.76 -35.79 -24.65
C LEU A 57 -1.97 -36.66 -23.41
N SER A 58 -1.92 -37.98 -23.58
CA SER A 58 -2.05 -38.92 -22.46
C SER A 58 -0.84 -38.95 -21.52
N GLN A 59 0.28 -38.32 -21.92
CA GLN A 59 1.59 -38.46 -21.30
C GLN A 59 2.19 -37.09 -20.95
N THR A 60 3.22 -37.11 -20.10
CA THR A 60 4.03 -35.94 -19.78
C THR A 60 5.04 -35.67 -20.89
N VAL A 61 5.20 -34.41 -21.28
CA VAL A 61 6.27 -33.98 -22.20
C VAL A 61 7.52 -33.68 -21.37
N GLU A 62 8.61 -34.45 -21.55
CA GLU A 62 9.83 -34.28 -20.77
C GLU A 62 11.04 -33.94 -21.64
N LEU A 63 11.53 -32.71 -21.53
CA LEU A 63 12.75 -32.23 -22.17
C LEU A 63 13.67 -31.66 -21.11
N GLU A 64 14.89 -32.19 -21.03
CA GLU A 64 15.90 -31.76 -20.06
C GLU A 64 17.16 -31.30 -20.79
N GLN A 65 17.66 -30.10 -20.47
CA GLN A 65 18.88 -29.55 -21.07
C GLN A 65 18.82 -29.47 -22.60
N CYS A 66 17.64 -29.25 -23.16
CA CYS A 66 17.41 -29.16 -24.60
C CYS A 66 17.40 -27.70 -25.07
N ASP A 67 17.75 -27.49 -26.35
CA ASP A 67 17.62 -26.20 -27.04
C ASP A 67 16.51 -26.30 -28.10
N LEU A 68 15.39 -25.65 -27.82
CA LEU A 68 14.24 -25.54 -28.72
C LEU A 68 14.36 -24.25 -29.53
N THR A 69 14.77 -24.41 -30.77
CA THR A 69 15.15 -23.28 -31.66
C THR A 69 13.97 -22.43 -32.11
N ASP A 70 12.73 -22.90 -31.91
CA ASP A 70 11.51 -22.23 -32.36
C ASP A 70 10.39 -22.27 -31.30
N VAL A 71 9.21 -21.77 -31.63
CA VAL A 71 8.04 -21.71 -30.75
C VAL A 71 7.53 -23.11 -30.37
N VAL A 72 7.20 -23.27 -29.09
CA VAL A 72 6.45 -24.42 -28.56
C VAL A 72 5.01 -23.98 -28.32
N THR A 73 4.05 -24.63 -28.96
CA THR A 73 2.62 -24.33 -28.84
C THR A 73 1.90 -25.48 -28.17
N LEU A 74 1.22 -25.17 -27.06
CA LEU A 74 0.36 -26.03 -26.24
C LEU A 74 -1.00 -25.37 -26.01
N ASP A 75 -1.34 -24.35 -26.79
CA ASP A 75 -2.58 -23.59 -26.61
C ASP A 75 -3.78 -24.54 -26.71
N GLY A 76 -4.68 -24.50 -25.72
CA GLY A 76 -5.85 -25.39 -25.66
C GLY A 76 -5.56 -26.88 -25.43
N ALA A 77 -4.29 -27.29 -25.33
CA ALA A 77 -3.94 -28.70 -25.17
C ALA A 77 -4.27 -29.22 -23.76
N THR A 78 -4.48 -30.53 -23.64
CA THR A 78 -4.58 -31.23 -22.35
C THR A 78 -3.41 -32.21 -22.19
N THR A 79 -2.74 -32.22 -21.05
CA THR A 79 -1.59 -33.11 -20.80
C THR A 79 -1.44 -33.49 -19.33
N LYS A 80 -0.74 -34.59 -19.04
CA LYS A 80 -0.37 -34.96 -17.67
C LYS A 80 0.66 -34.03 -17.03
N GLY A 81 1.56 -33.47 -17.83
CA GLY A 81 2.64 -32.62 -17.31
C GLY A 81 3.51 -32.07 -18.43
N VAL A 82 4.17 -30.96 -18.16
CA VAL A 82 5.11 -30.34 -19.10
C VAL A 82 6.38 -30.00 -18.34
N HIS A 83 7.43 -30.78 -18.57
CA HIS A 83 8.72 -30.63 -17.91
C HIS A 83 9.77 -30.19 -18.94
N LEU A 84 10.12 -28.91 -18.89
CA LEU A 84 11.14 -28.29 -19.74
C LEU A 84 12.25 -27.76 -18.81
N ARG A 85 13.12 -28.62 -18.29
CA ARG A 85 14.08 -28.27 -17.23
C ARG A 85 15.47 -27.97 -17.79
N GLY A 86 16.07 -26.85 -17.38
CA GLY A 86 17.39 -26.46 -17.87
C GLY A 86 17.42 -26.22 -19.38
N CYS A 87 16.27 -25.96 -19.99
CA CYS A 87 16.13 -25.81 -21.44
C CYS A 87 16.40 -24.38 -21.87
N ARG A 88 16.58 -24.19 -23.18
CA ARG A 88 16.46 -22.89 -23.83
C ARG A 88 15.35 -23.01 -24.86
N LEU A 89 14.39 -22.09 -24.86
CA LEU A 89 13.32 -22.05 -25.85
C LEU A 89 13.09 -20.64 -26.34
N ARG A 90 12.72 -20.53 -27.61
CA ARG A 90 12.34 -19.26 -28.20
C ARG A 90 11.12 -18.68 -27.49
N ARG A 91 10.02 -19.42 -27.43
CA ARG A 91 8.75 -18.99 -26.82
C ARG A 91 7.92 -20.18 -26.41
N LEU A 92 7.14 -20.04 -25.33
CA LEU A 92 6.11 -20.99 -24.94
C LEU A 92 4.74 -20.32 -25.01
N GLN A 93 3.89 -20.85 -25.89
CA GLN A 93 2.47 -20.53 -25.99
C GLN A 93 1.70 -21.67 -25.32
N ALA A 94 1.13 -21.41 -24.15
CA ALA A 94 0.36 -22.39 -23.41
C ALA A 94 -0.91 -21.74 -22.82
N GLY A 95 -1.56 -20.88 -23.61
CA GLY A 95 -2.84 -20.29 -23.27
C GLY A 95 -3.96 -21.34 -23.30
N ARG A 96 -4.85 -21.32 -22.31
CA ARG A 96 -5.95 -22.29 -22.12
C ARG A 96 -5.49 -23.75 -22.01
N VAL A 97 -4.18 -24.00 -21.80
CA VAL A 97 -3.69 -25.36 -21.58
C VAL A 97 -4.29 -25.93 -20.31
N ARG A 98 -4.59 -27.22 -20.29
CA ARG A 98 -4.96 -27.98 -19.10
C ARG A 98 -3.84 -28.97 -18.77
N VAL A 99 -3.16 -28.76 -17.64
CA VAL A 99 -2.12 -29.67 -17.16
C VAL A 99 -2.61 -30.32 -15.88
N ASP A 100 -2.76 -31.64 -15.86
CA ASP A 100 -3.20 -32.36 -14.66
C ASP A 100 -2.17 -32.26 -13.53
N GLY A 101 -0.89 -32.39 -13.86
CA GLY A 101 0.25 -32.28 -12.95
C GLY A 101 0.98 -30.93 -13.06
N ASP A 102 2.31 -30.99 -13.11
CA ASP A 102 3.16 -29.81 -13.04
C ASP A 102 3.49 -29.22 -14.42
N LEU A 103 3.59 -27.90 -14.47
CA LEU A 103 4.27 -27.16 -15.53
C LEU A 103 5.63 -26.67 -14.98
N ALA A 104 6.71 -27.35 -15.33
CA ALA A 104 8.04 -27.12 -14.79
C ALA A 104 9.01 -26.59 -15.84
N LEU A 105 9.43 -25.34 -15.67
CA LEU A 105 10.45 -24.63 -16.44
C LEU A 105 11.62 -24.17 -15.54
N SER A 106 11.94 -24.92 -14.49
CA SER A 106 13.07 -24.58 -13.62
C SER A 106 14.37 -24.57 -14.42
N ASP A 107 15.25 -23.61 -14.11
CA ASP A 107 16.57 -23.43 -14.73
C ASP A 107 16.50 -23.13 -16.26
N THR A 108 15.33 -22.79 -16.78
CA THR A 108 15.09 -22.64 -18.22
C THR A 108 15.12 -21.18 -18.66
N THR A 109 15.64 -20.94 -19.87
CA THR A 109 15.67 -19.61 -20.51
C THR A 109 14.61 -19.53 -21.62
N VAL A 110 13.66 -18.61 -21.47
CA VAL A 110 12.61 -18.29 -22.46
C VAL A 110 12.92 -16.93 -23.09
N LEU A 111 13.16 -16.90 -24.39
CA LEU A 111 13.70 -15.71 -25.07
C LEU A 111 12.63 -14.69 -25.48
N GLU A 112 11.42 -15.14 -25.81
CA GLU A 112 10.34 -14.32 -26.39
C GLU A 112 9.00 -14.59 -25.70
N GLY A 113 8.99 -14.55 -24.37
CA GLY A 113 7.78 -14.56 -23.56
C GLY A 113 7.24 -15.95 -23.22
N LEU A 114 6.55 -16.00 -22.09
CA LEU A 114 5.81 -17.15 -21.58
C LEU A 114 4.33 -16.79 -21.50
N ASP A 115 3.50 -17.48 -22.28
CA ASP A 115 2.05 -17.30 -22.28
C ASP A 115 1.34 -18.46 -21.59
N LEU A 116 0.57 -18.12 -20.58
CA LEU A 116 -0.24 -18.97 -19.72
C LEU A 116 -1.64 -18.37 -19.52
N ALA A 117 -2.11 -17.55 -20.47
CA ALA A 117 -3.45 -16.96 -20.41
C ALA A 117 -4.51 -18.05 -20.17
N ASP A 118 -5.30 -17.92 -19.12
CA ASP A 118 -6.41 -18.85 -18.81
C ASP A 118 -5.98 -20.32 -18.67
N ALA A 119 -4.69 -20.59 -18.45
CA ALA A 119 -4.19 -21.94 -18.25
C ALA A 119 -4.70 -22.53 -16.92
N GLN A 120 -4.95 -23.83 -16.91
CA GLN A 120 -5.41 -24.58 -15.74
C GLN A 120 -4.39 -25.65 -15.37
N ILE A 121 -3.74 -25.47 -14.23
CA ILE A 121 -2.67 -26.34 -13.74
C ILE A 121 -3.13 -27.01 -12.44
N GLY A 122 -3.31 -28.33 -12.47
CA GLY A 122 -3.70 -29.14 -11.32
C GLY A 122 -2.57 -29.35 -10.32
N GLY A 123 -1.32 -29.33 -10.79
CA GLY A 123 -0.12 -29.33 -9.97
C GLY A 123 0.44 -27.92 -9.77
N GLN A 124 1.76 -27.81 -9.90
CA GLN A 124 2.53 -26.59 -9.65
C GLN A 124 3.03 -25.96 -10.94
N VAL A 125 3.15 -24.63 -10.94
CA VAL A 125 3.95 -23.91 -11.94
C VAL A 125 5.32 -23.65 -11.32
N ARG A 126 6.40 -24.14 -11.94
CA ARG A 126 7.77 -24.02 -11.41
C ARG A 126 8.66 -23.27 -12.41
N LEU A 127 9.04 -22.05 -12.06
CA LEU A 127 9.94 -21.15 -12.80
C LEU A 127 11.20 -20.82 -11.97
N ASN A 128 11.59 -21.69 -11.03
CA ASN A 128 12.73 -21.43 -10.16
C ASN A 128 14.02 -21.27 -10.99
N ARG A 129 14.78 -20.20 -10.75
CA ARG A 129 15.99 -19.84 -11.50
C ARG A 129 15.79 -19.76 -13.01
N ALA A 130 14.55 -19.63 -13.48
CA ALA A 130 14.28 -19.41 -14.89
C ALA A 130 14.64 -17.98 -15.28
N HIS A 131 14.89 -17.76 -16.57
CA HIS A 131 15.06 -16.43 -17.16
C HIS A 131 14.03 -16.26 -18.26
N VAL A 132 13.13 -15.29 -18.11
CA VAL A 132 12.08 -15.01 -19.10
C VAL A 132 12.25 -13.59 -19.62
N ALA A 133 12.54 -13.48 -20.90
CA ALA A 133 12.53 -12.21 -21.62
C ALA A 133 11.17 -12.01 -22.30
N PRO A 134 10.71 -10.76 -22.47
CA PRO A 134 9.43 -10.47 -23.11
C PRO A 134 9.51 -10.62 -24.62
N PRO A 135 8.35 -10.88 -25.27
CA PRO A 135 8.31 -11.07 -26.71
C PRO A 135 8.66 -9.78 -27.45
N THR A 136 9.33 -9.93 -28.59
CA THR A 136 9.50 -8.82 -29.52
C THR A 136 8.17 -8.46 -30.20
N ARG A 137 8.01 -7.20 -30.61
CA ARG A 137 6.80 -6.78 -31.37
C ARG A 137 6.65 -7.61 -32.66
N ALA A 138 7.76 -7.90 -33.33
CA ALA A 138 7.77 -8.73 -34.54
C ALA A 138 7.27 -10.16 -34.25
N ALA A 139 7.71 -10.77 -33.14
CA ALA A 139 7.23 -12.09 -32.74
C ALA A 139 5.72 -12.09 -32.43
N LEU A 140 5.21 -11.06 -31.76
CA LEU A 140 3.76 -10.93 -31.50
C LEU A 140 2.94 -10.82 -32.79
N VAL A 141 3.41 -10.02 -33.76
CA VAL A 141 2.73 -9.84 -35.05
C VAL A 141 2.77 -11.13 -35.88
N ALA A 142 3.90 -11.85 -35.86
CA ALA A 142 4.03 -13.15 -36.53
C ALA A 142 3.04 -14.20 -35.98
N ASP A 143 2.68 -14.08 -34.71
CA ASP A 143 1.70 -14.94 -34.03
C ASP A 143 0.24 -14.46 -34.20
N GLY A 144 -0.02 -13.44 -35.02
CA GLY A 144 -1.37 -12.94 -35.30
C GLY A 144 -1.95 -12.02 -34.23
N TYR A 145 -1.16 -11.53 -33.28
CA TYR A 145 -1.62 -10.52 -32.32
C TYR A 145 -1.63 -9.12 -32.95
N HIS A 146 -2.81 -8.48 -32.94
CA HIS A 146 -2.93 -7.06 -33.26
C HIS A 146 -2.37 -6.21 -32.12
N VAL A 147 -1.13 -5.75 -32.26
CA VAL A 147 -0.50 -4.82 -31.30
C VAL A 147 -0.89 -3.39 -31.68
N THR A 148 -2.08 -2.97 -31.23
CA THR A 148 -2.71 -1.69 -31.57
C THR A 148 -2.16 -0.54 -30.72
N PHE A 149 -1.74 -0.81 -29.48
CA PHE A 149 -1.20 0.19 -28.56
C PHE A 149 0.19 -0.22 -28.03
N PRO A 150 1.11 0.75 -27.81
CA PRO A 150 2.33 0.50 -27.05
C PRO A 150 1.99 0.02 -25.63
N GLY A 151 2.64 -1.04 -25.17
CA GLY A 151 2.58 -1.49 -23.77
C GLY A 151 1.56 -2.59 -23.42
N GLU A 152 0.82 -3.13 -24.39
CA GLU A 152 -0.23 -4.10 -24.05
C GLU A 152 0.32 -5.51 -23.82
N ARG A 153 1.20 -6.04 -24.70
CA ARG A 153 1.73 -7.42 -24.59
C ARG A 153 3.25 -7.55 -24.63
N SER A 154 3.95 -6.67 -25.35
CA SER A 154 5.41 -6.68 -25.51
C SER A 154 6.19 -6.32 -24.24
N ASP A 155 5.50 -5.81 -23.23
CA ASP A 155 6.11 -5.39 -21.98
C ASP A 155 6.16 -6.52 -20.96
N TRP A 156 5.40 -7.60 -21.20
CA TRP A 156 5.22 -8.70 -20.27
C TRP A 156 6.09 -9.88 -20.67
N ALA A 157 7.01 -10.26 -19.78
CA ALA A 157 7.77 -11.49 -19.89
C ALA A 157 6.87 -12.70 -19.65
N VAL A 158 6.00 -12.61 -18.64
CA VAL A 158 5.05 -13.68 -18.29
C VAL A 158 3.63 -13.13 -18.41
N TRP A 159 2.83 -13.76 -19.26
CA TRP A 159 1.42 -13.46 -19.45
C TRP A 159 0.58 -14.59 -18.87
N ALA A 160 0.07 -14.41 -17.66
CA ALA A 160 -0.68 -15.42 -16.91
C ALA A 160 -2.01 -14.86 -16.37
N GLY A 161 -2.66 -13.98 -17.15
CA GLY A 161 -4.01 -13.51 -16.83
C GLY A 161 -5.00 -14.68 -16.81
N GLY A 162 -5.87 -14.74 -15.80
CA GLY A 162 -6.88 -15.80 -15.65
C GLY A 162 -6.33 -17.18 -15.28
N VAL A 163 -5.01 -17.33 -15.06
CA VAL A 163 -4.42 -18.64 -14.73
C VAL A 163 -4.99 -19.19 -13.43
N SER A 164 -5.29 -20.49 -13.41
CA SER A 164 -5.67 -21.23 -12.21
C SER A 164 -4.63 -22.29 -11.90
N VAL A 165 -4.04 -22.21 -10.71
CA VAL A 165 -3.04 -23.16 -10.22
C VAL A 165 -3.53 -23.72 -8.88
N GLN A 166 -3.81 -25.02 -8.85
CA GLN A 166 -4.26 -25.71 -7.64
C GLN A 166 -3.10 -25.92 -6.66
N GLY A 167 -1.91 -26.26 -7.17
CA GLY A 167 -0.67 -26.21 -6.41
C GLY A 167 -0.18 -24.76 -6.23
N GLY A 168 1.14 -24.58 -6.11
CA GLY A 168 1.76 -23.27 -5.98
C GLY A 168 2.40 -22.78 -7.29
N PHE A 169 2.52 -21.46 -7.42
CA PHE A 169 3.36 -20.82 -8.42
C PHE A 169 4.71 -20.46 -7.79
N PHE A 170 5.77 -21.14 -8.21
CA PHE A 170 7.11 -21.01 -7.65
C PHE A 170 8.08 -20.40 -8.66
N GLY A 171 8.48 -19.15 -8.44
CA GLY A 171 9.50 -18.44 -9.20
C GLY A 171 10.63 -17.94 -8.31
N ARG A 172 11.23 -18.83 -7.50
CA ARG A 172 12.38 -18.46 -6.65
C ARG A 172 13.58 -18.14 -7.52
N ASP A 173 14.22 -17.01 -7.24
CA ASP A 173 15.36 -16.50 -8.02
C ASP A 173 15.03 -16.40 -9.53
N LEU A 174 13.75 -16.23 -9.88
CA LEU A 174 13.29 -16.00 -11.25
C LEU A 174 13.81 -14.65 -11.74
N ARG A 175 14.33 -14.60 -12.96
CA ARG A 175 14.66 -13.36 -13.64
C ARG A 175 13.66 -13.07 -14.76
N CYS A 176 13.02 -11.92 -14.71
CA CYS A 176 12.12 -11.44 -15.75
C CYS A 176 12.61 -10.08 -16.29
N ASP A 177 13.00 -10.04 -17.56
CA ASP A 177 13.40 -8.80 -18.26
C ASP A 177 12.19 -8.10 -18.92
N GLY A 178 11.05 -8.21 -18.25
CA GLY A 178 9.73 -7.64 -18.57
C GLY A 178 8.80 -7.90 -17.39
N GLY A 179 7.58 -7.34 -17.44
CA GLY A 179 6.61 -7.49 -16.35
C GLY A 179 6.01 -8.89 -16.25
N ILE A 180 5.39 -9.18 -15.11
CA ILE A 180 4.56 -10.38 -14.88
C ILE A 180 3.10 -9.96 -14.77
N ARG A 181 2.24 -10.43 -15.67
CA ARG A 181 0.81 -10.15 -15.67
C ARG A 181 0.03 -11.35 -15.17
N MET A 182 -0.75 -11.21 -14.10
CA MET A 182 -1.55 -12.28 -13.50
C MET A 182 -2.93 -11.78 -13.07
N ILE A 183 -3.54 -10.89 -13.88
CA ILE A 183 -4.86 -10.35 -13.55
C ILE A 183 -5.89 -11.48 -13.49
N GLY A 184 -6.67 -11.53 -12.42
CA GLY A 184 -7.73 -12.54 -12.22
C GLY A 184 -7.20 -13.95 -11.97
N ALA A 185 -5.89 -14.10 -11.70
CA ALA A 185 -5.32 -15.40 -11.40
C ALA A 185 -5.86 -15.97 -10.07
N THR A 186 -5.97 -17.29 -9.99
CA THR A 186 -6.30 -18.03 -8.77
C THR A 186 -5.15 -18.98 -8.44
N LEU A 187 -4.45 -18.72 -7.34
CA LEU A 187 -3.25 -19.46 -6.93
C LEU A 187 -3.46 -20.06 -5.55
N ALA A 188 -4.05 -21.26 -5.50
CA ALA A 188 -4.46 -21.90 -4.26
C ALA A 188 -3.26 -22.23 -3.35
N GLY A 189 -2.16 -22.77 -3.90
CA GLY A 189 -0.92 -23.03 -3.17
C GLY A 189 0.03 -21.83 -3.01
N GLY A 190 -0.41 -20.63 -3.38
CA GLY A 190 0.35 -19.40 -3.19
C GLY A 190 1.25 -19.00 -4.37
N LEU A 191 1.67 -17.73 -4.34
CA LEU A 191 2.69 -17.14 -5.20
C LEU A 191 4.01 -17.00 -4.42
N HIS A 192 5.08 -17.60 -4.93
CA HIS A 192 6.39 -17.62 -4.28
C HIS A 192 7.45 -17.02 -5.22
N LEU A 193 7.82 -15.76 -5.03
CA LEU A 193 8.81 -15.05 -5.84
C LEU A 193 10.03 -14.62 -5.02
N GLN A 194 10.44 -15.44 -4.06
CA GLN A 194 11.56 -15.09 -3.19
C GLN A 194 12.86 -14.97 -4.00
N GLY A 195 13.58 -13.86 -3.82
CA GLY A 195 14.80 -13.57 -4.57
C GLY A 195 14.59 -13.27 -6.06
N ALA A 196 13.35 -13.24 -6.55
CA ALA A 196 13.09 -12.96 -7.96
C ALA A 196 13.44 -11.50 -8.34
N GLN A 197 13.84 -11.30 -9.59
CA GLN A 197 14.22 -10.01 -10.14
C GLN A 197 13.34 -9.70 -11.34
N VAL A 198 12.51 -8.68 -11.22
CA VAL A 198 11.55 -8.30 -12.26
C VAL A 198 11.83 -6.87 -12.71
N THR A 199 12.23 -6.71 -13.96
CA THR A 199 12.51 -5.40 -14.56
C THR A 199 11.47 -5.11 -15.63
N ALA A 200 10.55 -4.19 -15.33
CA ALA A 200 9.52 -3.76 -16.26
C ALA A 200 10.11 -3.05 -17.47
N ARG A 201 9.49 -3.25 -18.64
CA ARG A 201 9.66 -2.36 -19.80
C ARG A 201 8.64 -1.23 -19.84
N GLY A 202 7.47 -1.47 -19.25
CA GLY A 202 6.40 -0.49 -19.07
C GLY A 202 6.25 -0.04 -17.61
N GLU A 203 5.03 0.36 -17.23
CA GLU A 203 4.73 0.87 -15.88
C GLU A 203 4.84 -0.20 -14.78
N TYR A 204 4.47 -1.45 -15.09
CA TYR A 204 4.29 -2.51 -14.10
C TYR A 204 5.39 -3.56 -14.18
N ALA A 205 6.06 -3.79 -13.06
CA ALA A 205 6.88 -4.98 -12.86
C ALA A 205 5.98 -6.20 -12.63
N MET A 206 4.92 -6.03 -11.84
CA MET A 206 3.91 -7.06 -11.63
C MET A 206 2.52 -6.46 -11.58
N ASP A 207 1.59 -7.06 -12.31
CA ASP A 207 0.18 -6.68 -12.30
C ASP A 207 -0.68 -7.91 -11.99
N ALA A 208 -1.04 -8.02 -10.71
CA ALA A 208 -1.82 -9.08 -10.12
C ALA A 208 -3.18 -8.54 -9.61
N GLY A 209 -3.82 -7.69 -10.42
CA GLY A 209 -5.17 -7.21 -10.12
C GLY A 209 -6.18 -8.36 -10.03
N HIS A 210 -7.12 -8.32 -9.09
CA HIS A 210 -8.11 -9.39 -8.86
C HIS A 210 -7.51 -10.78 -8.56
N LEU A 211 -6.24 -10.85 -8.14
CA LEU A 211 -5.61 -12.09 -7.72
C LEU A 211 -6.32 -12.67 -6.49
N THR A 212 -6.60 -13.97 -6.50
CA THR A 212 -7.03 -14.72 -5.32
C THR A 212 -5.95 -15.73 -4.94
N SER A 213 -5.44 -15.66 -3.71
CA SER A 213 -4.39 -16.58 -3.25
C SER A 213 -4.36 -16.73 -1.73
N GLY A 214 -3.89 -17.87 -1.22
CA GLY A 214 -3.65 -18.02 0.21
C GLY A 214 -2.37 -17.32 0.69
N LEU A 215 -1.40 -17.08 -0.20
CA LEU A 215 -0.08 -16.54 0.15
C LEU A 215 0.54 -15.82 -1.05
N VAL A 216 1.10 -14.65 -0.82
CA VAL A 216 1.93 -13.93 -1.79
C VAL A 216 3.23 -13.55 -1.13
N GLU A 217 4.31 -14.25 -1.49
CA GLU A 217 5.62 -14.11 -0.88
C GLU A 217 6.62 -13.43 -1.84
N LEU A 218 6.83 -12.13 -1.64
CA LEU A 218 7.71 -11.26 -2.42
C LEU A 218 8.90 -10.81 -1.55
N SER A 219 9.62 -11.76 -0.95
CA SER A 219 10.64 -11.49 0.07
C SER A 219 12.04 -11.97 -0.30
N ARG A 220 12.95 -11.88 0.68
CA ARG A 220 14.31 -12.45 0.62
C ARG A 220 15.08 -11.97 -0.62
N GLY A 221 15.15 -10.65 -0.81
CA GLY A 221 15.86 -10.06 -1.94
C GLY A 221 15.06 -10.00 -3.23
N PHE A 222 13.72 -10.17 -3.17
CA PHE A 222 12.85 -9.84 -4.29
C PHE A 222 13.11 -8.39 -4.73
N THR A 223 13.33 -8.19 -6.04
CA THR A 223 13.54 -6.87 -6.63
C THR A 223 12.53 -6.61 -7.74
N ALA A 224 11.93 -5.42 -7.71
CA ALA A 224 11.02 -4.94 -8.73
C ALA A 224 11.44 -3.55 -9.21
N ARG A 225 11.74 -3.42 -10.50
CA ARG A 225 11.86 -2.12 -11.18
C ARG A 225 10.61 -1.90 -12.02
N GLY A 226 9.74 -1.03 -11.56
CA GLY A 226 8.37 -0.88 -12.01
C GLY A 226 7.38 -1.16 -10.88
N THR A 227 6.12 -0.79 -11.10
CA THR A 227 5.05 -0.88 -10.10
C THR A 227 4.65 -2.34 -9.84
N VAL A 228 4.51 -2.72 -8.57
CA VAL A 228 3.84 -3.95 -8.14
C VAL A 228 2.39 -3.62 -7.76
N ARG A 229 1.44 -4.10 -8.57
CA ARG A 229 0.00 -3.82 -8.41
C ARG A 229 -0.77 -5.07 -8.01
N LEU A 230 -1.48 -4.98 -6.89
CA LEU A 230 -2.37 -6.00 -6.29
C LEU A 230 -3.75 -5.37 -6.02
N ARG A 231 -4.31 -4.69 -7.04
CA ARG A 231 -5.60 -4.02 -6.92
C ARG A 231 -6.73 -5.04 -6.82
N SER A 232 -7.64 -4.89 -5.86
CA SER A 232 -8.77 -5.80 -5.68
C SER A 232 -8.37 -7.26 -5.47
N ALA A 233 -7.14 -7.50 -4.99
CA ALA A 233 -6.66 -8.83 -4.65
C ALA A 233 -7.30 -9.32 -3.34
N ARG A 234 -7.56 -10.62 -3.25
CA ARG A 234 -7.97 -11.33 -2.03
C ARG A 234 -6.85 -12.27 -1.62
N ILE A 235 -6.27 -12.02 -0.46
CA ILE A 235 -5.16 -12.80 0.09
C ILE A 235 -5.57 -13.30 1.47
N ASP A 236 -6.02 -14.55 1.54
CA ASP A 236 -6.62 -15.12 2.75
C ASP A 236 -5.56 -15.47 3.83
N GLY A 237 -4.27 -15.34 3.51
CA GLY A 237 -3.15 -15.45 4.43
C GLY A 237 -2.22 -14.25 4.34
N VAL A 238 -0.96 -14.48 3.98
CA VAL A 238 0.10 -13.47 4.10
C VAL A 238 0.41 -12.83 2.74
N LEU A 239 0.51 -11.50 2.70
CA LEU A 239 1.18 -10.74 1.66
C LEU A 239 2.48 -10.18 2.24
N SER A 240 3.62 -10.68 1.77
CA SER A 240 4.94 -10.35 2.33
C SER A 240 5.81 -9.62 1.31
N PHE A 241 6.36 -8.48 1.73
CA PHE A 241 7.42 -7.72 1.06
C PHE A 241 8.70 -7.69 1.91
N ASP A 242 8.88 -8.66 2.81
CA ASP A 242 10.02 -8.66 3.74
C ASP A 242 11.37 -8.64 3.00
N ARG A 243 12.21 -7.65 3.29
CA ARG A 243 13.53 -7.46 2.64
C ARG A 243 13.44 -7.36 1.10
N ALA A 244 12.32 -6.88 0.58
CA ALA A 244 12.20 -6.54 -0.83
C ALA A 244 12.85 -5.20 -1.14
N ARG A 245 13.33 -5.03 -2.39
CA ARG A 245 13.73 -3.74 -2.94
C ARG A 245 12.81 -3.39 -4.09
N LEU A 246 11.99 -2.36 -3.92
CA LEU A 246 11.03 -1.94 -4.94
C LEU A 246 11.38 -0.53 -5.40
N SER A 247 11.32 -0.31 -6.70
CA SER A 247 11.54 1.01 -7.30
C SER A 247 10.48 1.21 -8.37
N GLY A 248 9.68 2.27 -8.25
CA GLY A 248 8.63 2.60 -9.20
C GLY A 248 8.69 4.08 -9.55
N GLY A 249 8.00 4.47 -10.61
CA GLY A 249 7.90 5.88 -11.00
C GLY A 249 7.10 6.68 -9.97
N ARG A 250 5.77 6.71 -10.13
CA ARG A 250 4.89 7.45 -9.20
C ARG A 250 4.56 6.65 -7.93
N ALA A 251 4.38 5.35 -8.08
CA ALA A 251 4.11 4.43 -6.97
C ALA A 251 4.83 3.12 -7.23
N ALA A 252 5.56 2.61 -6.24
CA ALA A 252 6.23 1.32 -6.35
C ALA A 252 5.33 0.16 -5.95
N VAL A 253 4.44 0.38 -4.98
CA VAL A 253 3.52 -0.63 -4.46
C VAL A 253 2.10 -0.09 -4.48
N GLN A 254 1.18 -0.84 -5.09
CA GLN A 254 -0.24 -0.52 -5.14
C GLN A 254 -1.07 -1.71 -4.67
N VAL A 255 -1.43 -1.73 -3.39
CA VAL A 255 -2.32 -2.69 -2.76
C VAL A 255 -3.62 -1.96 -2.41
N THR A 256 -4.47 -1.72 -3.42
CA THR A 256 -5.70 -0.92 -3.26
C THR A 256 -6.95 -1.76 -3.41
N HIS A 257 -8.01 -1.47 -2.66
CA HIS A 257 -9.26 -2.25 -2.66
C HIS A 257 -9.06 -3.73 -2.34
N ALA A 258 -7.94 -4.09 -1.70
CA ALA A 258 -7.58 -5.47 -1.41
C ALA A 258 -8.14 -5.93 -0.06
N ASP A 259 -8.30 -7.24 0.10
CA ASP A 259 -8.65 -7.90 1.36
C ASP A 259 -7.51 -8.86 1.71
N VAL A 260 -6.78 -8.58 2.78
CA VAL A 260 -5.54 -9.29 3.14
C VAL A 260 -5.53 -9.64 4.62
N THR A 261 -5.39 -10.92 4.97
CA THR A 261 -5.36 -11.34 6.38
C THR A 261 -4.15 -10.75 7.12
N GLU A 262 -2.94 -10.85 6.55
CA GLU A 262 -1.73 -10.25 7.12
C GLU A 262 -0.85 -9.62 6.03
N LEU A 263 -0.58 -8.32 6.16
CA LEU A 263 0.38 -7.59 5.32
C LEU A 263 1.68 -7.37 6.09
N ILE A 264 2.77 -7.95 5.59
CA ILE A 264 4.14 -7.70 6.04
C ILE A 264 4.81 -6.75 5.05
N LEU A 265 4.84 -5.47 5.40
CA LEU A 265 5.46 -4.38 4.66
C LEU A 265 6.75 -3.92 5.35
N THR A 266 7.72 -4.83 5.43
CA THR A 266 9.08 -4.60 5.97
C THR A 266 10.14 -4.68 4.86
N PRO A 267 10.04 -3.85 3.82
CA PRO A 267 10.99 -3.85 2.72
C PRO A 267 12.36 -3.38 3.20
N GLU A 268 13.39 -3.68 2.42
CA GLU A 268 14.70 -3.06 2.59
C GLU A 268 14.70 -1.63 2.05
N SER A 269 14.06 -1.41 0.90
CA SER A 269 13.85 -0.08 0.33
C SER A 269 12.66 -0.05 -0.61
N ILE A 270 11.90 1.05 -0.58
CA ILE A 270 10.91 1.38 -1.59
C ILE A 270 11.17 2.81 -2.08
N GLU A 271 11.49 2.93 -3.36
CA GLU A 271 11.59 4.21 -4.07
C GLU A 271 10.29 4.42 -4.87
N GLY A 272 9.50 5.43 -4.52
CA GLY A 272 8.14 5.66 -5.00
C GLY A 272 7.08 5.44 -3.92
N ALA A 273 5.91 6.05 -4.09
CA ALA A 273 4.84 5.99 -3.10
C ALA A 273 4.28 4.57 -2.89
N VAL A 274 3.81 4.28 -1.68
CA VAL A 274 3.04 3.07 -1.34
C VAL A 274 1.55 3.41 -1.27
N SER A 275 0.71 2.74 -2.03
CA SER A 275 -0.75 2.94 -1.97
C SER A 275 -1.44 1.73 -1.35
N LEU A 276 -2.07 1.92 -0.19
CA LEU A 276 -2.85 0.92 0.54
C LEU A 276 -4.35 1.24 0.57
N GLY A 277 -4.78 2.22 -0.23
CA GLY A 277 -6.10 2.84 -0.11
C GLY A 277 -7.26 1.86 -0.35
N TYR A 278 -8.34 2.06 0.41
CA TYR A 278 -9.57 1.24 0.37
C TYR A 278 -9.37 -0.26 0.64
N SER A 279 -8.22 -0.65 1.20
CA SER A 279 -7.89 -2.05 1.50
C SER A 279 -8.19 -2.39 2.96
N ARG A 280 -8.53 -3.65 3.21
CA ARG A 280 -8.76 -4.21 4.55
C ARG A 280 -7.62 -5.14 4.91
N PHE A 281 -7.06 -4.94 6.10
CA PHE A 281 -5.98 -5.76 6.65
C PHE A 281 -6.42 -6.36 8.00
N GLY A 282 -6.22 -7.65 8.23
CA GLY A 282 -6.34 -8.18 9.59
C GLY A 282 -5.18 -7.66 10.43
N VAL A 283 -3.97 -8.00 10.03
CA VAL A 283 -2.71 -7.53 10.61
C VAL A 283 -1.93 -6.71 9.59
N LEU A 284 -1.44 -5.54 10.00
CA LEU A 284 -0.52 -4.71 9.25
C LEU A 284 0.79 -4.56 10.04
N LEU A 285 1.85 -5.22 9.58
CA LEU A 285 3.22 -5.03 10.05
C LEU A 285 3.95 -4.16 9.04
N ASP A 286 4.44 -2.99 9.43
CA ASP A 286 5.06 -2.05 8.51
C ASP A 286 6.35 -1.42 9.05
N HIS A 287 7.15 -0.90 8.11
CA HIS A 287 8.37 -0.14 8.38
C HIS A 287 8.39 1.20 7.63
N PRO A 288 7.70 2.25 8.14
CA PRO A 288 7.57 3.53 7.44
C PRO A 288 8.86 4.22 7.02
N ALA A 289 9.97 4.01 7.73
CA ALA A 289 11.26 4.57 7.36
C ALA A 289 11.82 3.99 6.04
N ALA A 290 11.34 2.82 5.60
CA ALA A 290 11.79 2.17 4.38
C ALA A 290 11.08 2.65 3.09
N TYR A 291 10.05 3.52 3.21
CA TYR A 291 9.35 4.15 2.08
C TYR A 291 9.19 5.67 2.31
N PRO A 292 10.26 6.47 2.09
CA PRO A 292 10.29 7.89 2.44
C PRO A 292 9.30 8.76 1.64
N ASP A 293 8.90 8.32 0.44
CA ASP A 293 7.92 9.00 -0.41
C ASP A 293 6.48 8.89 0.12
N GLY A 294 6.30 8.13 1.21
CA GLY A 294 5.08 8.09 1.99
C GLY A 294 4.07 7.04 1.54
N ALA A 295 2.91 7.04 2.20
CA ALA A 295 1.87 6.04 2.04
C ALA A 295 0.48 6.66 1.90
N TRP A 296 -0.26 6.22 0.88
CA TRP A 296 -1.67 6.58 0.68
C TRP A 296 -2.56 5.58 1.40
N LEU A 297 -3.13 6.01 2.52
CA LEU A 297 -3.90 5.16 3.44
C LEU A 297 -5.40 5.44 3.42
N ASN A 298 -5.87 6.34 2.54
CA ASN A 298 -7.28 6.74 2.54
C ASN A 298 -8.20 5.55 2.28
N GLY A 299 -9.12 5.29 3.22
CA GLY A 299 -10.03 4.15 3.16
C GLY A 299 -9.39 2.82 3.60
N ALA A 300 -8.10 2.80 3.95
CA ALA A 300 -7.45 1.61 4.48
C ALA A 300 -7.90 1.36 5.93
N THR A 301 -8.18 0.10 6.28
CA THR A 301 -8.52 -0.32 7.64
C THR A 301 -7.64 -1.47 8.07
N TYR A 302 -7.33 -1.54 9.36
CA TYR A 302 -6.54 -2.62 9.96
C TYR A 302 -7.06 -2.96 11.36
N GLU A 303 -7.13 -4.25 11.69
CA GLU A 303 -7.54 -4.68 13.04
C GLU A 303 -6.37 -4.59 14.02
N GLN A 304 -5.20 -5.09 13.61
CA GLN A 304 -3.95 -4.99 14.35
C GLN A 304 -2.89 -4.26 13.54
N LEU A 305 -2.23 -3.30 14.19
CA LEU A 305 -1.04 -2.64 13.66
C LEU A 305 0.17 -3.08 14.48
N ARG A 306 1.17 -3.66 13.82
CA ARG A 306 2.41 -4.17 14.45
C ARG A 306 3.61 -3.34 14.00
N GLY A 307 4.67 -3.39 14.79
CA GLY A 307 5.91 -2.62 14.58
C GLY A 307 6.25 -1.76 15.81
N GLN A 308 7.53 -1.66 16.13
CA GLN A 308 8.02 -0.97 17.33
C GLN A 308 8.19 0.52 17.06
N TRP A 309 7.08 1.24 16.89
CA TRP A 309 7.07 2.65 16.51
C TRP A 309 6.51 3.53 17.62
N THR A 310 7.13 4.69 17.81
CA THR A 310 6.61 5.69 18.73
C THR A 310 5.31 6.31 18.20
N PRO A 311 4.41 6.79 19.08
CA PRO A 311 3.21 7.52 18.65
C PRO A 311 3.50 8.73 17.75
N ALA A 312 4.67 9.37 17.92
CA ALA A 312 5.08 10.51 17.11
C ALA A 312 5.37 10.11 15.66
N GLU A 313 6.06 8.99 15.45
CA GLU A 313 6.38 8.43 14.13
C GLU A 313 5.11 7.96 13.42
N ARG A 314 4.23 7.24 14.13
CA ARG A 314 2.92 6.81 13.60
C ARG A 314 2.04 7.96 13.15
N ARG A 315 2.08 9.08 13.87
CA ARG A 315 1.37 10.31 13.46
C ARG A 315 1.95 10.90 12.16
N ARG A 316 3.27 10.83 11.95
CA ARG A 316 3.89 11.30 10.70
C ARG A 316 3.47 10.44 9.51
N TRP A 317 3.34 9.14 9.72
CA TRP A 317 2.90 8.18 8.69
C TRP A 317 1.50 8.48 8.13
N VAL A 318 0.56 8.97 8.94
CA VAL A 318 -0.78 9.38 8.48
C VAL A 318 -0.90 10.86 8.09
N SER A 319 0.22 11.60 8.06
CA SER A 319 0.22 13.04 7.81
C SER A 319 0.09 13.39 6.33
N PRO A 320 -0.40 14.61 5.97
CA PRO A 320 -0.51 15.01 4.57
C PRO A 320 0.84 15.03 3.85
N ALA A 321 1.94 15.23 4.60
CA ALA A 321 3.29 15.15 4.06
C ALA A 321 3.65 13.73 3.59
N ALA A 322 3.08 12.70 4.23
CA ALA A 322 3.27 11.30 3.85
C ALA A 322 2.19 10.81 2.86
N SER A 323 0.97 11.34 2.91
CA SER A 323 -0.12 10.93 2.02
C SER A 323 -0.30 11.80 0.77
N GLY A 324 0.42 12.91 0.64
CA GLY A 324 0.28 13.89 -0.45
C GLY A 324 -0.92 14.84 -0.29
N ASP A 325 -2.00 14.38 0.35
CA ASP A 325 -3.18 15.18 0.65
C ASP A 325 -3.70 14.99 2.08
N TYR A 326 -4.50 15.94 2.58
CA TYR A 326 -5.16 15.80 3.88
C TYR A 326 -6.42 14.94 3.75
N ARG A 327 -6.45 13.83 4.51
CA ARG A 327 -7.62 12.97 4.65
C ARG A 327 -7.91 12.71 6.14
N PRO A 328 -9.17 12.83 6.59
CA PRO A 328 -9.52 12.66 7.99
C PRO A 328 -9.54 11.19 8.45
N GLN A 329 -9.83 10.24 7.56
CA GLN A 329 -10.05 8.83 7.92
C GLN A 329 -8.79 8.12 8.45
N PRO A 330 -7.58 8.27 7.87
CA PRO A 330 -6.39 7.59 8.39
C PRO A 330 -6.08 7.94 9.86
N TYR A 331 -6.36 9.19 10.26
CA TYR A 331 -6.22 9.61 11.66
C TYR A 331 -7.25 8.95 12.58
N GLU A 332 -8.50 8.83 12.13
CA GLU A 332 -9.56 8.19 12.92
C GLU A 332 -9.29 6.68 13.09
N GLN A 333 -8.82 6.02 12.04
CA GLN A 333 -8.42 4.61 12.09
C GLN A 333 -7.30 4.41 13.11
N LEU A 334 -6.23 5.23 13.03
CA LEU A 334 -5.10 5.13 13.95
C LEU A 334 -5.49 5.45 15.40
N ALA A 335 -6.31 6.48 15.62
CA ALA A 335 -6.80 6.83 16.95
C ALA A 335 -7.70 5.74 17.53
N THR A 336 -8.53 5.10 16.70
CA THR A 336 -9.37 3.99 17.11
C THR A 336 -8.54 2.79 17.53
N TRP A 337 -7.54 2.42 16.73
CA TRP A 337 -6.61 1.35 17.09
C TRP A 337 -5.89 1.63 18.42
N TYR A 338 -5.39 2.85 18.63
CA TYR A 338 -4.75 3.23 19.90
C TYR A 338 -5.67 3.06 21.12
N ARG A 339 -6.97 3.35 20.98
CA ARG A 339 -7.96 3.10 22.05
C ARG A 339 -8.13 1.61 22.29
N THR A 340 -8.25 0.80 21.25
CA THR A 340 -8.42 -0.65 21.36
C THR A 340 -7.25 -1.32 22.09
N VAL A 341 -6.01 -0.83 21.90
CA VAL A 341 -4.83 -1.34 22.62
C VAL A 341 -4.60 -0.69 23.99
N GLY A 342 -5.53 0.16 24.47
CA GLY A 342 -5.47 0.80 25.80
C GLY A 342 -4.55 2.03 25.91
N ASN A 343 -4.17 2.66 24.79
CA ASN A 343 -3.33 3.86 24.77
C ASN A 343 -4.13 5.13 24.41
N ASP A 344 -5.01 5.54 25.32
CA ASP A 344 -5.81 6.78 25.18
C ASP A 344 -4.99 8.06 24.97
N PRO A 345 -3.84 8.27 25.64
CA PRO A 345 -3.02 9.47 25.42
C PRO A 345 -2.53 9.59 23.96
N ALA A 346 -2.11 8.48 23.34
CA ALA A 346 -1.70 8.46 21.94
C ALA A 346 -2.89 8.74 21.01
N ALA A 347 -4.05 8.13 21.26
CA ALA A 347 -5.27 8.36 20.47
C ALA A 347 -5.66 9.85 20.45
N ARG A 348 -5.67 10.51 21.62
CA ARG A 348 -5.95 11.95 21.75
C ARG A 348 -4.96 12.79 20.95
N THR A 349 -3.68 12.43 21.02
CA THR A 349 -2.60 13.13 20.31
C THR A 349 -2.76 13.04 18.78
N VAL A 350 -3.21 11.90 18.26
CA VAL A 350 -3.50 11.71 16.84
C VAL A 350 -4.71 12.56 16.41
N LEU A 351 -5.78 12.61 17.20
CA LEU A 351 -6.96 13.44 16.89
C LEU A 351 -6.66 14.94 16.93
N LEU A 352 -5.79 15.39 17.84
CA LEU A 352 -5.32 16.77 17.84
C LEU A 352 -4.51 17.10 16.57
N ALA A 353 -3.69 16.14 16.11
CA ALA A 353 -2.96 16.28 14.85
C ALA A 353 -3.89 16.38 13.65
N LYS A 354 -4.98 15.58 13.63
CA LYS A 354 -6.05 15.69 12.62
C LYS A 354 -6.64 17.10 12.56
N GLN A 355 -6.98 17.69 13.71
CA GLN A 355 -7.53 19.05 13.76
C GLN A 355 -6.53 20.11 13.29
N ARG A 356 -5.25 19.97 13.63
CA ARG A 356 -4.18 20.86 13.14
C ARG A 356 -4.02 20.76 11.62
N ALA A 357 -3.99 19.54 11.08
CA ALA A 357 -3.88 19.31 9.64
C ALA A 357 -5.10 19.87 8.89
N ARG A 358 -6.32 19.70 9.42
CA ARG A 358 -7.54 20.34 8.88
C ARG A 358 -7.46 21.86 8.85
N ARG A 359 -6.89 22.49 9.89
CA ARG A 359 -6.75 23.95 9.95
C ARG A 359 -5.80 24.48 8.88
N ALA A 360 -4.75 23.74 8.56
CA ALA A 360 -3.82 24.11 7.50
C ALA A 360 -4.50 24.20 6.12
N THR A 361 -5.60 23.47 5.91
CA THR A 361 -6.38 23.54 4.66
C THR A 361 -7.42 24.68 4.65
N LEU A 362 -7.62 25.42 5.74
CA LEU A 362 -8.55 26.56 5.79
C LEU A 362 -7.95 27.83 5.16
N ASN A 363 -8.83 28.71 4.69
CA ASN A 363 -8.48 30.05 4.22
C ASN A 363 -7.77 30.88 5.32
N PRO A 364 -6.98 31.91 4.96
CA PRO A 364 -6.18 32.69 5.91
C PRO A 364 -6.96 33.24 7.11
N ALA A 365 -8.19 33.72 6.89
CA ALA A 365 -9.09 34.19 7.95
C ALA A 365 -9.49 33.07 8.94
N GLY A 366 -9.73 31.86 8.44
CA GLY A 366 -10.01 30.68 9.27
C GLY A 366 -8.78 30.21 10.06
N ARG A 367 -7.57 30.39 9.52
CA ARG A 367 -6.31 30.11 10.25
C ARG A 367 -6.08 31.10 11.39
N LEU A 368 -6.31 32.39 11.15
CA LEU A 368 -6.18 33.45 12.16
C LEU A 368 -7.18 33.25 13.31
N TRP A 369 -8.44 32.96 12.98
CA TRP A 369 -9.47 32.63 13.97
C TRP A 369 -9.13 31.39 14.80
N GLY A 370 -8.60 30.35 14.14
CA GLY A 370 -8.13 29.13 14.82
C GLY A 370 -6.90 29.33 15.70
N LEU A 371 -6.02 30.29 15.38
CA LEU A 371 -4.87 30.70 16.20
C LEU A 371 -5.34 31.47 17.45
N LEU A 372 -6.26 32.43 17.26
CA LEU A 372 -6.88 33.17 18.37
C LEU A 372 -7.57 32.22 19.36
N LEU A 373 -8.32 31.22 18.87
CA LEU A 373 -8.96 30.22 19.73
C LEU A 373 -7.95 29.32 20.48
N ASP A 374 -6.81 28.98 19.87
CA ASP A 374 -5.75 28.20 20.54
C ASP A 374 -5.14 28.98 21.70
N VAL A 375 -4.89 30.29 21.50
CA VAL A 375 -4.31 31.19 22.50
C VAL A 375 -5.29 31.49 23.64
N VAL A 376 -6.58 31.71 23.32
CA VAL A 376 -7.58 32.15 24.30
C VAL A 376 -8.23 30.97 25.04
N VAL A 377 -8.52 29.87 24.35
CA VAL A 377 -9.39 28.78 24.88
C VAL A 377 -8.68 27.43 24.94
N GLY A 378 -7.55 27.24 24.24
CA GLY A 378 -6.80 25.98 24.26
C GLY A 378 -7.69 24.75 24.00
N TYR A 379 -8.56 24.82 22.97
CA TYR A 379 -9.49 23.77 22.54
C TYR A 379 -10.09 22.91 23.66
N GLY A 380 -10.58 23.51 24.75
CA GLY A 380 -11.28 22.77 25.82
C GLY A 380 -10.45 21.69 26.53
N TYR A 381 -9.14 21.63 26.30
CA TYR A 381 -8.22 20.69 26.97
C TYR A 381 -7.32 21.39 27.99
N ARG A 382 -7.34 22.72 28.07
CA ARG A 382 -6.54 23.54 29.00
C ARG A 382 -7.38 24.65 29.65
N PRO A 383 -8.38 24.31 30.49
CA PRO A 383 -9.24 25.31 31.15
C PRO A 383 -8.46 26.33 31.99
N TRP A 384 -7.26 25.97 32.45
CA TRP A 384 -6.37 26.87 33.20
C TRP A 384 -5.90 28.09 32.39
N LEU A 385 -5.92 28.07 31.06
CA LEU A 385 -5.57 29.24 30.23
C LEU A 385 -6.60 30.37 30.38
N ALA A 386 -7.89 30.04 30.55
CA ALA A 386 -8.92 31.05 30.82
C ALA A 386 -8.67 31.71 32.20
N ALA A 387 -8.26 30.92 33.20
CA ALA A 387 -7.87 31.44 34.51
C ALA A 387 -6.59 32.31 34.43
N LEU A 388 -5.61 31.92 33.60
CA LEU A 388 -4.41 32.72 33.36
C LEU A 388 -4.76 34.08 32.72
N TRP A 389 -5.58 34.08 31.67
CA TRP A 389 -6.02 35.32 31.02
C TRP A 389 -6.85 36.21 31.95
N ALA A 390 -7.71 35.61 32.77
CA ALA A 390 -8.43 36.33 33.82
C ALA A 390 -7.46 36.98 34.82
N ALA A 391 -6.44 36.25 35.29
CA ALA A 391 -5.42 36.77 36.19
C ALA A 391 -4.59 37.91 35.56
N VAL A 392 -4.21 37.78 34.28
CA VAL A 392 -3.49 38.82 33.54
C VAL A 392 -4.34 40.09 33.42
N LEU A 393 -5.61 39.98 33.00
CA LEU A 393 -6.53 41.12 32.92
C LEU A 393 -6.75 41.77 34.28
N LEU A 394 -6.87 40.96 35.34
CA LEU A 394 -7.02 41.44 36.71
C LEU A 394 -5.79 42.24 37.17
N VAL A 395 -4.57 41.74 36.91
CA VAL A 395 -3.33 42.45 37.24
C VAL A 395 -3.21 43.73 36.44
N VAL A 396 -3.41 43.68 35.11
CA VAL A 396 -3.30 44.86 34.23
C VAL A 396 -4.31 45.93 34.63
N GLY A 397 -5.58 45.57 34.82
CA GLY A 397 -6.59 46.53 35.25
C GLY A 397 -6.29 47.11 36.63
N THR A 398 -5.86 46.29 37.59
CA THR A 398 -5.49 46.76 38.93
C THR A 398 -4.37 47.79 38.87
N VAL A 399 -3.33 47.55 38.06
CA VAL A 399 -2.21 48.48 37.89
C VAL A 399 -2.67 49.77 37.21
N VAL A 400 -3.44 49.67 36.12
CA VAL A 400 -3.89 50.85 35.35
C VAL A 400 -4.85 51.71 36.15
N PHE A 401 -5.86 51.13 36.81
CA PHE A 401 -6.82 51.88 37.61
C PHE A 401 -6.23 52.40 38.92
N ASN A 402 -5.15 51.80 39.42
CA ASN A 402 -4.39 52.40 40.52
C ASN A 402 -3.61 53.64 40.06
N ALA A 403 -3.06 53.63 38.84
CA ALA A 403 -2.33 54.76 38.28
C ALA A 403 -3.26 55.89 37.79
N VAL A 404 -4.44 55.54 37.27
CA VAL A 404 -5.46 56.47 36.76
C VAL A 404 -6.80 56.08 37.39
N PRO A 405 -7.10 56.56 38.61
CA PRO A 405 -8.33 56.22 39.29
C PRO A 405 -9.56 56.79 38.56
N PRO A 406 -10.68 56.05 38.53
CA PRO A 406 -11.95 56.55 38.01
C PRO A 406 -12.57 57.59 38.96
N ASP A 407 -13.44 58.43 38.42
CA ASP A 407 -14.19 59.41 39.23
C ASP A 407 -15.39 58.72 39.90
N GLN A 408 -15.68 59.11 41.15
CA GLN A 408 -16.89 58.62 41.82
C GLN A 408 -18.12 59.27 41.19
N ILE A 409 -19.11 58.47 40.81
CA ILE A 409 -20.41 58.97 40.37
C ILE A 409 -21.10 59.58 41.61
N PRO A 410 -21.68 60.80 41.53
CA PRO A 410 -22.31 61.44 42.69
C PRO A 410 -23.33 60.52 43.36
N GLN A 411 -23.06 60.15 44.61
CA GLN A 411 -23.90 59.34 45.49
C GLN A 411 -23.92 59.97 46.89
N ASP A 412 -24.92 59.65 47.70
CA ASP A 412 -25.09 60.20 49.06
C ASP A 412 -23.95 59.79 50.04
N GLU A 413 -23.06 58.87 49.64
CA GLU A 413 -21.98 58.34 50.48
C GLU A 413 -20.64 58.31 49.73
N GLN A 414 -19.54 58.75 50.38
CA GLN A 414 -18.19 58.68 49.82
C GLN A 414 -17.63 57.25 49.97
N ARG A 415 -17.33 56.59 48.85
CA ARG A 415 -16.76 55.23 48.83
C ARG A 415 -15.25 55.28 48.67
N THR A 416 -14.52 54.35 49.29
CA THR A 416 -13.07 54.22 49.10
C THR A 416 -12.77 53.39 47.86
N PHE A 417 -12.02 53.94 46.91
CA PHE A 417 -11.67 53.21 45.68
C PHE A 417 -10.65 52.10 45.95
N VAL A 418 -10.99 50.85 45.60
CA VAL A 418 -10.09 49.70 45.66
C VAL A 418 -9.86 49.17 44.23
N PRO A 419 -8.70 49.46 43.60
CA PRO A 419 -8.46 49.13 42.18
C PRO A 419 -8.62 47.65 41.84
N PHE A 420 -8.25 46.77 42.76
CA PHE A 420 -8.38 45.33 42.60
C PHE A 420 -9.85 44.87 42.56
N ILE A 421 -10.67 45.32 43.51
CA ILE A 421 -12.09 44.95 43.59
C ILE A 421 -12.84 45.55 42.40
N TYR A 422 -12.52 46.79 42.02
CA TYR A 422 -13.08 47.40 40.82
C TYR A 422 -12.77 46.59 39.55
N THR A 423 -11.51 46.19 39.35
CA THR A 423 -11.11 45.39 38.19
C THR A 423 -11.73 44.00 38.21
N LEU A 424 -11.79 43.37 39.38
CA LEU A 424 -12.45 42.07 39.56
C LEU A 424 -13.94 42.17 39.23
N ASP A 425 -14.61 43.20 39.74
CA ASP A 425 -16.01 43.47 39.45
C ASP A 425 -16.20 43.72 37.96
N LEU A 426 -15.30 44.43 37.26
CA LEU A 426 -15.29 44.56 35.79
C LEU A 426 -15.09 43.25 35.03
N LEU A 427 -14.44 42.25 35.61
CA LEU A 427 -14.15 40.98 34.95
C LEU A 427 -15.25 39.92 35.17
N VAL A 428 -15.96 39.96 36.31
CA VAL A 428 -17.04 39.01 36.61
C VAL A 428 -18.33 39.45 35.90
N PRO A 429 -18.99 38.62 35.07
CA PRO A 429 -20.17 39.05 34.29
C PRO A 429 -21.30 39.64 35.14
N VAL A 430 -21.51 39.08 36.32
CA VAL A 430 -22.46 39.55 37.33
C VAL A 430 -21.73 40.52 38.25
N SER A 431 -22.23 41.76 38.36
CA SER A 431 -21.73 42.74 39.31
C SER A 431 -22.02 42.26 40.73
N VAL A 432 -20.99 41.86 41.48
CA VAL A 432 -21.13 41.34 42.85
C VAL A 432 -20.82 42.42 43.88
N PHE A 433 -19.95 43.38 43.53
CA PHE A 433 -19.44 44.36 44.47
C PHE A 433 -20.03 45.77 44.28
N GLU A 434 -20.92 45.95 43.31
CA GLU A 434 -21.55 47.23 42.94
C GLU A 434 -20.57 48.36 42.57
N GLU A 435 -19.29 48.04 42.39
CA GLU A 435 -18.22 48.99 42.10
C GLU A 435 -18.38 49.57 40.69
N ARG A 436 -18.87 48.76 39.73
CA ARG A 436 -19.17 49.23 38.36
C ARG A 436 -20.16 50.39 38.28
N GLY A 437 -21.11 50.45 39.21
CA GLY A 437 -22.15 51.48 39.27
C GLY A 437 -21.75 52.71 40.09
N ALA A 438 -20.66 52.61 40.86
CA ALA A 438 -20.16 53.67 41.73
C ALA A 438 -19.06 54.51 41.08
N TRP A 439 -18.32 53.96 40.10
CA TRP A 439 -17.13 54.59 39.53
C TRP A 439 -17.19 54.71 38.00
N GLN A 440 -16.90 55.91 37.50
CA GLN A 440 -16.84 56.21 36.07
C GLN A 440 -15.39 56.30 35.58
N PRO A 441 -14.92 55.41 34.69
CA PRO A 441 -13.59 55.52 34.10
C PRO A 441 -13.40 56.83 33.31
N VAL A 442 -12.19 57.36 33.35
CA VAL A 442 -11.83 58.66 32.76
C VAL A 442 -10.91 58.52 31.55
N GLY A 443 -11.11 59.41 30.57
CA GLY A 443 -10.28 59.42 29.35
C GLY A 443 -10.24 58.07 28.64
N TRP A 444 -9.03 57.55 28.41
CA TRP A 444 -8.81 56.31 27.67
C TRP A 444 -9.10 55.03 28.47
N THR A 445 -9.14 55.09 29.81
CA THR A 445 -9.39 53.89 30.65
C THR A 445 -10.83 53.37 30.52
N ARG A 446 -11.73 54.15 29.92
CA ARG A 446 -13.07 53.71 29.49
C ARG A 446 -13.02 52.52 28.54
N TRP A 447 -12.11 52.56 27.57
CA TRP A 447 -11.93 51.46 26.62
C TRP A 447 -11.38 50.20 27.29
N LEU A 448 -10.49 50.37 28.27
CA LEU A 448 -9.98 49.25 29.08
C LEU A 448 -11.09 48.61 29.92
N ALA A 449 -11.93 49.43 30.58
CA ALA A 449 -13.07 48.95 31.35
C ALA A 449 -14.05 48.14 30.48
N TRP A 450 -14.46 48.69 29.33
CA TRP A 450 -15.35 47.97 28.40
C TRP A 450 -14.73 46.71 27.83
N SER A 451 -13.44 46.74 27.50
CA SER A 451 -12.72 45.55 27.01
C SER A 451 -12.63 44.46 28.08
N THR A 452 -12.44 44.85 29.35
CA THR A 452 -12.39 43.92 30.49
C THR A 452 -13.75 43.28 30.75
N ILE A 453 -14.84 44.05 30.67
CA ILE A 453 -16.22 43.54 30.76
C ILE A 453 -16.50 42.54 29.63
N ALA A 454 -16.20 42.92 28.39
CA ALA A 454 -16.40 42.06 27.22
C ALA A 454 -15.58 40.75 27.34
N ALA A 455 -14.31 40.84 27.74
CA ALA A 455 -13.45 39.69 27.97
C ALA A 455 -13.97 38.81 29.11
N GLY A 456 -14.51 39.40 30.17
CA GLY A 456 -15.14 38.70 31.30
C GLY A 456 -16.29 37.79 30.87
N TRP A 457 -17.20 38.29 30.03
CA TRP A 457 -18.29 37.50 29.45
C TRP A 457 -17.79 36.33 28.58
N ILE A 458 -16.77 36.57 27.76
CA ILE A 458 -16.17 35.55 26.88
C ILE A 458 -15.49 34.46 27.73
N LEU A 459 -14.67 34.84 28.71
CA LEU A 459 -13.95 33.91 29.58
C LEU A 459 -14.91 33.09 30.45
N ALA A 460 -15.94 33.71 31.02
CA ALA A 460 -16.96 33.00 31.80
C ALA A 460 -17.70 31.96 30.97
N THR A 461 -18.09 32.31 29.73
CA THR A 461 -18.76 31.38 28.81
C THR A 461 -17.83 30.23 28.42
N ALA A 462 -16.55 30.50 28.16
CA ALA A 462 -15.55 29.48 27.87
C ALA A 462 -15.33 28.54 29.08
N LEU A 463 -15.33 29.07 30.31
CA LEU A 463 -15.14 28.28 31.53
C LEU A 463 -16.34 27.38 31.83
N ILE A 464 -17.57 27.87 31.65
CA ILE A 464 -18.81 27.08 31.78
C ILE A 464 -18.86 25.96 30.71
N ALA A 465 -18.51 26.29 29.47
CA ALA A 465 -18.43 25.31 28.38
C ALA A 465 -17.32 24.26 28.62
N GLY A 466 -16.22 24.66 29.25
CA GLY A 466 -15.15 23.75 29.67
C GLY A 466 -15.58 22.80 30.79
N ALA A 467 -16.18 23.34 31.86
CA ALA A 467 -16.61 22.58 33.04
C ALA A 467 -17.70 21.54 32.69
N THR A 468 -18.69 21.92 31.89
CA THR A 468 -19.74 21.00 31.41
C THR A 468 -19.19 19.83 30.59
N ARG A 469 -18.05 20.01 29.91
CA ARG A 469 -17.40 18.97 29.11
C ARG A 469 -16.56 18.01 29.96
N VAL A 470 -15.93 18.50 31.02
CA VAL A 470 -15.19 17.66 31.98
C VAL A 470 -16.16 16.79 32.79
N LEU A 471 -17.29 17.36 33.23
CA LEU A 471 -18.31 16.63 34.00
C LEU A 471 -19.02 15.52 33.19
N ARG A 472 -19.10 15.66 31.86
CA ARG A 472 -19.62 14.60 30.97
C ARG A 472 -18.56 13.56 30.58
N GLY A 473 -17.28 13.82 30.83
CA GLY A 473 -16.17 12.92 30.53
C GLY A 473 -15.85 11.91 31.64
N THR A 474 -16.53 12.00 32.79
CA THR A 474 -16.36 11.11 33.96
C THR A 474 -17.47 10.07 34.10
N SER A 475 -18.37 9.94 33.12
CA SER A 475 -19.40 8.91 33.06
C SER A 475 -19.26 8.09 31.76
N SER A 476 -18.23 7.24 31.69
CA SER A 476 -18.19 6.07 30.81
C SER A 476 -17.11 5.11 31.29
#